data_AF-A0A542S385-F1
#
_entry.id   AF-A0A542S385-F1
#
_cell.length_a   1.000
_cell.length_b   1.000
_cell.length_c   1.000
_cell.angle_alpha   90.00
_cell.angle_beta   90.00
_cell.angle_gamma   90.00
#
_symmetry.space_group_name_H-M   'P 1'
#
loop_
_entity.id
_entity.type
_entity.pdbx_description
1 polymer ?
#
loop_
_entity_poly.entity_id
_entity_poly.type
_entity_poly.pdbx_seq_one_letter_code
_entity_poly.pdbx_strand_id
1 'polypeptide(L)'
;MAITGGRSGSAGVNGPERESGERWAAARPVALLLGLVLVAGVAVGVWALLRPVPAQEEQAAARADAVAAASRFATSVNTYDVTDVTAYTDRVASLLTAPFAEQFRTSTDGLLAAYAETGLKSRGKVRQAAVDSIDSDSAQVLVAVDAETTPAGLLTNPPRLRWEVSLVREKGRWLVDDFRAVEAAAATDEAGDE
;
A
#
# COMPACT_ATOMS: atom_id res chain seq x y z
N MET A 1 5.24 60.60 62.69
CA MET A 1 5.85 61.54 61.73
C MET A 1 5.00 61.51 60.45
N ALA A 2 4.33 62.65 60.13
CA ALA A 2 3.58 63.09 58.92
C ALA A 2 2.80 62.04 58.09
N ILE A 3 1.47 62.01 57.99
CA ILE A 3 0.44 62.93 57.38
C ILE A 3 0.60 63.16 55.86
N THR A 4 -0.57 63.06 55.19
CA THR A 4 -1.02 63.59 53.86
C THR A 4 -1.05 62.53 52.75
N GLY A 5 -2.16 62.17 52.09
CA GLY A 5 -3.43 62.85 51.86
C GLY A 5 -3.53 63.25 50.38
N GLY A 6 -4.55 62.78 49.66
CA GLY A 6 -4.77 63.20 48.27
C GLY A 6 -5.98 62.54 47.62
N ARG A 7 -7.08 63.29 47.53
CA ARG A 7 -8.39 62.94 46.96
C ARG A 7 -8.54 63.60 45.57
N SER A 8 -9.55 63.16 44.82
CA SER A 8 -10.14 63.79 43.60
C SER A 8 -9.49 63.40 42.26
N GLY A 9 -10.19 63.15 41.15
CA GLY A 9 -11.60 63.22 40.81
C GLY A 9 -11.78 63.32 39.28
N SER A 10 -12.80 62.65 38.75
CA SER A 10 -13.60 62.93 37.53
C SER A 10 -13.04 62.88 36.09
N ALA A 11 -13.93 62.36 35.22
CA ALA A 11 -14.25 62.75 33.82
C ALA A 11 -14.00 61.66 32.76
N GLY A 12 -15.08 61.32 32.04
CA GLY A 12 -15.16 60.20 31.10
C GLY A 12 -14.93 60.56 29.63
N VAL A 13 -15.31 59.64 28.73
CA VAL A 13 -15.84 59.84 27.35
C VAL A 13 -15.88 58.48 26.60
N ASN A 14 -16.88 58.36 25.71
CA ASN A 14 -17.39 57.22 24.94
C ASN A 14 -16.45 56.50 23.94
N GLY A 15 -16.65 55.17 23.80
CA GLY A 15 -16.62 54.34 22.56
C GLY A 15 -15.27 54.04 21.86
N PRO A 16 -15.13 52.97 21.03
CA PRO A 16 -16.17 52.12 20.45
C PRO A 16 -16.04 50.60 20.75
N GLU A 17 -17.10 49.88 20.42
CA GLU A 17 -17.20 48.41 20.33
C GLU A 17 -16.02 47.78 19.58
N ARG A 18 -15.47 46.68 20.12
CA ARG A 18 -14.79 45.64 19.32
C ARG A 18 -15.08 44.26 19.89
N GLU A 19 -15.82 43.49 19.10
CA GLU A 19 -15.95 42.04 19.20
C GLU A 19 -14.58 41.34 19.07
N SER A 20 -14.54 40.05 19.42
CA SER A 20 -13.50 39.02 19.15
C SER A 20 -12.65 38.55 20.35
N GLY A 21 -13.25 37.71 21.21
CA GLY A 21 -12.54 36.97 22.26
C GLY A 21 -12.52 35.44 22.12
N GLU A 22 -13.17 34.86 21.10
CA GLU A 22 -13.35 33.40 20.94
C GLU A 22 -12.18 32.67 20.24
N ARG A 23 -10.97 33.23 20.26
CA ARG A 23 -9.80 32.58 19.62
C ARG A 23 -8.93 31.75 20.57
N TRP A 24 -9.21 31.78 21.88
CA TRP A 24 -8.33 31.15 22.89
C TRP A 24 -8.85 29.83 23.46
N ALA A 25 -10.10 29.45 23.23
CA ALA A 25 -10.63 28.15 23.64
C ALA A 25 -10.29 27.02 22.65
N ALA A 26 -10.20 27.32 21.35
CA ALA A 26 -9.94 26.34 20.29
C ALA A 26 -8.46 25.91 20.16
N ALA A 27 -7.51 26.62 20.79
CA ALA A 27 -6.08 26.31 20.68
C ALA A 27 -5.64 25.11 21.53
N ARG A 28 -6.36 24.81 22.62
CA ARG A 28 -6.04 23.72 23.56
C ARG A 28 -6.24 22.32 22.96
N PRO A 29 -7.36 21.99 22.27
CA PRO A 29 -7.51 20.67 21.64
C PRO A 29 -6.51 20.46 20.49
N VAL A 30 -6.17 21.50 19.72
CA VAL A 30 -5.18 21.42 18.64
C VAL A 30 -3.77 21.18 19.18
N ALA A 31 -3.38 21.88 20.25
CA ALA A 31 -2.08 21.65 20.90
C ALA A 31 -1.96 20.25 21.53
N LEU A 32 -3.05 19.73 22.10
CA LEU A 32 -3.10 18.37 22.65
C LEU A 32 -3.00 17.30 21.55
N LEU A 33 -3.69 17.49 20.42
CA LEU A 33 -3.59 16.60 19.25
C LEU A 33 -2.17 16.62 18.65
N LEU A 34 -1.57 17.80 18.50
CA LEU A 34 -0.19 17.92 18.02
C LEU A 34 0.82 17.26 18.98
N GLY A 35 0.64 17.43 20.29
CA GLY A 35 1.44 16.74 21.30
C GLY A 35 1.30 15.22 21.22
N LEU A 36 0.08 14.71 21.02
CA LEU A 36 -0.18 13.27 20.89
C LEU A 36 0.46 12.70 19.61
N VAL A 37 0.35 13.39 18.48
CA VAL A 37 1.00 12.99 17.22
C VAL A 37 2.51 12.96 17.36
N LEU A 38 3.08 13.93 18.07
CA LEU A 38 4.54 14.02 18.28
C LEU A 38 5.03 12.90 19.20
N VAL A 39 4.32 12.60 20.29
CA VAL A 39 4.63 11.46 21.18
C VAL A 39 4.49 10.13 20.44
N ALA A 40 3.45 9.96 19.63
CA ALA A 40 3.28 8.77 18.80
C ALA A 40 4.43 8.63 17.78
N GLY A 41 4.84 9.73 17.14
CA GLY A 41 5.98 9.75 16.22
C GLY A 41 7.30 9.36 16.90
N VAL A 42 7.57 9.88 18.10
CA VAL A 42 8.77 9.51 18.89
C VAL A 42 8.71 8.04 19.31
N ALA A 43 7.55 7.55 19.76
CA ALA A 43 7.39 6.15 20.15
C ALA A 43 7.62 5.19 18.98
N VAL A 44 7.11 5.53 17.78
CA VAL A 44 7.36 4.78 16.54
C VAL A 44 8.84 4.82 16.17
N GLY A 45 9.49 5.99 16.25
CA GLY A 45 10.91 6.14 15.95
C GLY A 45 11.81 5.33 16.90
N VAL A 46 11.52 5.37 18.21
CA VAL A 46 12.25 4.60 19.22
C VAL A 46 12.01 3.11 19.05
N TRP A 47 10.77 2.69 18.75
CA TRP A 47 10.47 1.29 18.46
C TRP A 47 11.21 0.78 17.21
N ALA A 48 11.29 1.58 16.15
CA ALA A 48 12.04 1.26 14.95
C ALA A 48 13.56 1.12 15.22
N LEU A 49 14.12 1.99 16.06
CA LEU A 49 15.53 1.94 16.48
C LEU A 49 15.87 0.73 17.38
N LEU A 50 14.88 0.18 18.09
CA LEU A 50 15.05 -0.95 19.01
C LEU A 50 14.74 -2.32 18.37
N ARG A 51 14.42 -2.38 17.07
CA ARG A 51 14.17 -3.65 16.37
C ARG A 51 15.48 -4.48 16.33
N PRO A 52 15.49 -5.73 16.79
CA PRO A 52 16.65 -6.60 16.65
C PRO A 52 16.93 -6.86 15.16
N VAL A 53 18.20 -6.76 14.76
CA VAL A 53 18.64 -7.09 13.40
C VAL A 53 18.65 -8.62 13.26
N PRO A 54 17.82 -9.22 12.40
CA PRO A 54 17.81 -10.67 12.20
C PRO A 54 19.15 -11.15 11.64
N ALA A 55 19.57 -12.37 12.00
CA ALA A 55 20.80 -12.96 11.48
C ALA A 55 20.75 -13.06 9.94
N GLN A 56 21.92 -12.99 9.29
CA GLN A 56 22.01 -12.96 7.83
C GLN A 56 21.33 -14.16 7.16
N GLU A 57 21.38 -15.34 7.78
CA GLU A 57 20.72 -16.57 7.29
C GLU A 57 19.19 -16.49 7.39
N GLU A 58 18.67 -15.95 8.50
CA GLU A 58 17.23 -15.77 8.71
C GLU A 58 16.65 -14.75 7.72
N GLN A 59 17.41 -13.69 7.43
CA GLN A 59 17.06 -12.74 6.37
C GLN A 59 17.05 -13.38 4.99
N ALA A 60 18.03 -14.22 4.67
CA ALA A 60 18.09 -14.92 3.38
C ALA A 60 16.89 -15.88 3.21
N ALA A 61 16.53 -16.62 4.26
CA ALA A 61 15.37 -17.49 4.26
C ALA A 61 14.06 -16.69 4.09
N ALA A 62 13.87 -15.61 4.85
CA ALA A 62 12.68 -14.76 4.74
C ALA A 62 12.52 -14.17 3.33
N ARG A 63 13.63 -13.73 2.70
CA ARG A 63 13.65 -13.25 1.32
C ARG A 63 13.26 -14.34 0.34
N ALA A 64 13.80 -15.54 0.48
CA ALA A 64 13.46 -16.67 -0.38
C ALA A 64 11.97 -17.06 -0.26
N ASP A 65 11.42 -17.06 0.96
CA ASP A 65 10.01 -17.35 1.22
C ASP A 65 9.09 -16.29 0.59
N ALA A 66 9.44 -15.00 0.70
CA ALA A 66 8.70 -13.91 0.08
C ALA A 66 8.71 -14.03 -1.46
N VAL A 67 9.87 -14.31 -2.06
CA VAL A 67 10.00 -14.57 -3.50
C VAL A 67 9.15 -15.75 -3.94
N ALA A 68 9.14 -16.84 -3.18
CA ALA A 68 8.35 -18.02 -3.47
C ALA A 68 6.84 -17.72 -3.42
N ALA A 69 6.39 -16.97 -2.42
CA ALA A 69 4.99 -16.56 -2.28
C ALA A 69 4.53 -15.68 -3.45
N ALA A 70 5.29 -14.63 -3.77
CA ALA A 70 4.98 -13.74 -4.89
C ALA A 70 5.02 -14.46 -6.23
N SER A 71 6.00 -15.36 -6.44
CA SER A 71 6.10 -16.15 -7.69
C SER A 71 4.92 -17.10 -7.85
N ARG A 72 4.46 -17.73 -6.76
CA ARG A 72 3.29 -18.59 -6.76
C ARG A 72 2.02 -17.80 -7.08
N PHE A 73 1.87 -16.63 -6.48
CA PHE A 73 0.77 -15.72 -6.77
C PHE A 73 0.77 -15.29 -8.25
N ALA A 74 1.87 -14.73 -8.73
CA ALA A 74 2.04 -14.28 -10.11
C ALA A 74 1.74 -15.38 -11.14
N THR A 75 2.23 -16.61 -10.90
CA THR A 75 1.89 -17.76 -11.74
C THR A 75 0.39 -18.07 -11.68
N SER A 76 -0.20 -18.04 -10.49
CA SER A 76 -1.60 -18.42 -10.26
C SER A 76 -2.59 -17.42 -10.87
N VAL A 77 -2.33 -16.11 -10.74
CA VAL A 77 -3.19 -15.03 -11.26
C VAL A 77 -3.08 -14.89 -12.79
N ASN A 78 -1.92 -15.20 -13.38
CA ASN A 78 -1.76 -15.20 -14.83
C ASN A 78 -2.14 -16.53 -15.51
N THR A 79 -2.64 -17.52 -14.75
CA THR A 79 -3.07 -18.81 -15.28
C THR A 79 -4.55 -19.01 -15.00
N TYR A 80 -5.40 -19.00 -16.02
CA TYR A 80 -6.85 -19.16 -15.84
C TYR A 80 -7.51 -19.82 -17.05
N ASP A 81 -8.71 -20.33 -16.82
CA ASP A 81 -9.60 -20.89 -17.82
C ASP A 81 -10.99 -20.30 -17.57
N VAL A 82 -11.55 -19.58 -18.55
CA VAL A 82 -12.87 -18.95 -18.38
C VAL A 82 -14.01 -19.97 -18.26
N THR A 83 -13.75 -21.25 -18.57
CA THR A 83 -14.72 -22.33 -18.37
C THR A 83 -14.75 -22.86 -16.93
N ASP A 84 -13.75 -22.53 -16.11
CA ASP A 84 -13.64 -22.91 -14.70
C ASP A 84 -13.13 -21.74 -13.84
N VAL A 85 -13.96 -20.70 -13.76
CA VAL A 85 -13.66 -19.47 -13.01
C VAL A 85 -13.60 -19.75 -11.51
N THR A 86 -14.45 -20.63 -10.98
CA THR A 86 -14.47 -20.94 -9.54
C THR A 86 -13.14 -21.54 -9.08
N ALA A 87 -12.61 -22.55 -9.78
CA ALA A 87 -11.32 -23.13 -9.41
C ALA A 87 -10.15 -22.16 -9.58
N TYR A 88 -10.23 -21.25 -10.57
CA TYR A 88 -9.30 -20.13 -10.70
C TYR A 88 -9.33 -19.22 -9.47
N THR A 89 -10.51 -18.71 -9.15
CA THR A 89 -10.69 -17.71 -8.11
C THR A 89 -10.33 -18.25 -6.72
N ASP A 90 -10.72 -19.48 -6.39
CA ASP A 90 -10.38 -20.09 -5.10
C ASP A 90 -8.87 -20.35 -4.96
N ARG A 91 -8.22 -20.78 -6.04
CA ARG A 91 -6.77 -21.00 -6.02
C ARG A 91 -6.03 -19.70 -5.76
N VAL A 92 -6.38 -18.61 -6.45
CA VAL A 92 -5.71 -17.31 -6.25
C VAL A 92 -6.05 -16.75 -4.87
N ALA A 93 -7.33 -16.74 -4.48
CA ALA A 93 -7.78 -16.25 -3.18
C ALA A 93 -7.10 -16.94 -1.99
N SER A 94 -6.70 -18.22 -2.12
CA SER A 94 -5.95 -18.93 -1.08
C SER A 94 -4.56 -18.36 -0.79
N LEU A 95 -4.05 -17.47 -1.65
CA LEU A 95 -2.75 -16.81 -1.56
C LEU A 95 -2.85 -15.36 -1.06
N LEU A 96 -4.06 -14.83 -0.91
CA LEU A 96 -4.31 -13.43 -0.61
C LEU A 96 -4.66 -13.22 0.87
N THR A 97 -4.53 -12.00 1.36
CA THR A 97 -5.17 -11.57 2.61
C THR A 97 -6.69 -11.68 2.47
N ALA A 98 -7.41 -11.84 3.57
CA ALA A 98 -8.86 -12.01 3.51
C ALA A 98 -9.59 -10.83 2.83
N PRO A 99 -9.26 -9.55 3.12
CA PRO A 99 -9.85 -8.42 2.42
C PRO A 99 -9.54 -8.43 0.93
N PHE A 100 -8.28 -8.72 0.56
CA PHE A 100 -7.88 -8.74 -0.84
C PHE A 100 -8.51 -9.91 -1.61
N ALA A 101 -8.72 -11.06 -0.97
CA ALA A 101 -9.45 -12.19 -1.53
C ALA A 101 -10.91 -11.88 -1.88
N GLU A 102 -11.58 -11.07 -1.08
CA GLU A 102 -12.96 -10.63 -1.34
C GLU A 102 -13.02 -9.66 -2.52
N GLN A 103 -12.12 -8.69 -2.56
CA GLN A 103 -11.98 -7.76 -3.68
C GLN A 103 -11.67 -8.51 -4.98
N PHE A 104 -10.71 -9.42 -4.94
CA PHE A 104 -10.29 -10.21 -6.09
C PHE A 104 -11.45 -11.04 -6.68
N ARG A 105 -12.25 -11.70 -5.83
CA ARG A 105 -13.47 -12.41 -6.24
C ARG A 105 -14.42 -11.50 -7.00
N THR A 106 -14.76 -10.38 -6.37
CA THR A 106 -15.72 -9.40 -6.90
C THR A 106 -15.27 -8.85 -8.26
N SER A 107 -14.00 -8.49 -8.39
CA SER A 107 -13.45 -7.94 -9.65
C SER A 107 -13.32 -8.99 -10.75
N THR A 108 -12.92 -10.22 -10.39
CA THR A 108 -12.67 -11.31 -11.35
C THR A 108 -13.95 -11.86 -11.94
N ASP A 109 -14.99 -12.06 -11.14
CA ASP A 109 -16.24 -12.66 -11.59
C ASP A 109 -16.87 -11.83 -12.72
N GLY A 110 -16.87 -10.49 -12.59
CA GLY A 110 -17.36 -9.60 -13.64
C GLY A 110 -16.47 -9.58 -14.88
N LEU A 111 -15.14 -9.58 -14.70
CA LEU A 111 -14.18 -9.52 -15.81
C LEU A 111 -14.21 -10.79 -16.67
N LEU A 112 -14.16 -11.97 -16.05
CA LEU A 112 -14.09 -13.23 -16.77
C LEU A 112 -15.46 -13.65 -17.35
N ALA A 113 -16.58 -13.23 -16.75
CA ALA A 113 -17.90 -13.45 -17.31
C ALA A 113 -18.03 -12.89 -18.75
N ALA A 114 -17.40 -11.76 -19.04
CA ALA A 114 -17.39 -11.17 -20.39
C ALA A 114 -16.70 -12.04 -21.44
N TYR A 115 -15.86 -12.99 -21.02
CA TYR A 115 -15.11 -13.90 -21.88
C TYR A 115 -15.61 -15.36 -21.82
N ALA A 116 -16.67 -15.65 -21.06
CA ALA A 116 -17.15 -17.02 -20.82
C ALA A 116 -17.41 -17.83 -22.10
N GLU A 117 -17.91 -17.19 -23.15
CA GLU A 117 -18.21 -17.83 -24.44
C GLU A 117 -17.01 -17.95 -25.39
N THR A 118 -15.87 -17.33 -25.05
CA THR A 118 -14.70 -17.27 -25.94
C THR A 118 -13.78 -18.47 -25.80
N GLY A 119 -13.93 -19.27 -24.74
CA GLY A 119 -13.00 -20.34 -24.41
C GLY A 119 -11.58 -19.86 -24.05
N LEU A 120 -11.44 -18.59 -23.67
CA LEU A 120 -10.18 -17.95 -23.32
C LEU A 120 -9.47 -18.68 -22.16
N LYS A 121 -8.21 -19.01 -22.39
CA LYS A 121 -7.29 -19.55 -21.38
C LYS A 121 -6.02 -18.73 -21.36
N SER A 122 -5.38 -18.69 -20.20
CA SER A 122 -4.05 -18.09 -20.02
C SER A 122 -3.14 -19.04 -19.26
N ARG A 123 -1.86 -19.03 -19.59
CA ARG A 123 -0.80 -19.72 -18.85
C ARG A 123 0.31 -18.72 -18.51
N GLY A 124 0.52 -18.52 -17.22
CA GLY A 124 1.59 -17.69 -16.69
C GLY A 124 2.83 -18.52 -16.35
N LYS A 125 4.01 -17.98 -16.64
CA LYS A 125 5.30 -18.56 -16.24
C LYS A 125 6.22 -17.47 -15.68
N VAL A 126 6.57 -17.57 -14.41
CA VAL A 126 7.55 -16.67 -13.79
C VAL A 126 8.93 -16.87 -14.44
N ARG A 127 9.54 -15.76 -14.83
CA ARG A 127 10.88 -15.69 -15.41
C ARG A 127 11.92 -15.26 -14.40
N GLN A 128 11.57 -14.29 -13.58
CA GLN A 128 12.43 -13.72 -12.57
C GLN A 128 11.56 -13.13 -11.46
N ALA A 129 12.05 -13.21 -10.23
CA ALA A 129 11.46 -12.55 -9.10
C ALA A 129 12.58 -12.08 -8.16
N ALA A 130 12.43 -10.89 -7.57
CA ALA A 130 13.40 -10.31 -6.66
C ALA A 130 12.69 -9.48 -5.59
N VAL A 131 13.19 -9.56 -4.35
CA VAL A 131 12.75 -8.69 -3.26
C VAL A 131 13.27 -7.28 -3.51
N ASP A 132 12.37 -6.31 -3.55
CA ASP A 132 12.69 -4.89 -3.56
C ASP A 132 12.92 -4.39 -2.13
N SER A 133 11.97 -4.67 -1.23
CA SER A 133 12.07 -4.37 0.21
C SER A 133 11.48 -5.50 1.05
N ILE A 134 11.99 -5.69 2.27
CA ILE A 134 11.49 -6.71 3.20
C ILE A 134 11.75 -6.30 4.65
N ASP A 135 10.72 -6.51 5.46
CA ASP A 135 10.67 -6.20 6.88
C ASP A 135 10.28 -7.49 7.63
N SER A 136 9.98 -7.39 8.94
CA SER A 136 9.56 -8.56 9.73
C SER A 136 8.25 -9.21 9.27
N ASP A 137 7.36 -8.40 8.71
CA ASP A 137 5.95 -8.67 8.50
C ASP A 137 5.40 -8.14 7.17
N SER A 138 6.22 -7.49 6.37
CA SER A 138 5.87 -7.04 5.01
C SER A 138 7.02 -7.25 4.03
N ALA A 139 6.72 -7.35 2.74
CA ALA A 139 7.71 -7.39 1.67
C ALA A 139 7.14 -6.89 0.34
N GLN A 140 7.95 -6.15 -0.42
CA GLN A 140 7.71 -5.87 -1.83
C GLN A 140 8.54 -6.80 -2.71
N VAL A 141 7.92 -7.44 -3.69
CA VAL A 141 8.60 -8.32 -4.64
C VAL A 141 8.24 -7.91 -6.07
N LEU A 142 9.26 -7.69 -6.89
CA LEU A 142 9.11 -7.51 -8.33
C LEU A 142 9.14 -8.87 -9.02
N VAL A 143 8.16 -9.15 -9.88
CA VAL A 143 8.03 -10.41 -10.60
C VAL A 143 7.84 -10.17 -12.09
N ALA A 144 8.68 -10.79 -12.91
CA ALA A 144 8.52 -10.85 -14.37
C ALA A 144 7.86 -12.17 -14.77
N VAL A 145 6.79 -12.09 -15.57
CA VAL A 145 5.96 -13.24 -15.97
C VAL A 145 5.79 -13.23 -17.48
N ASP A 146 6.01 -14.38 -18.11
CA ASP A 146 5.55 -14.61 -19.49
C ASP A 146 4.11 -15.13 -19.43
N ALA A 147 3.20 -14.54 -20.20
CA ALA A 147 1.79 -14.94 -20.26
C ALA A 147 1.38 -15.29 -21.69
N GLU A 148 0.89 -16.51 -21.88
CA GLU A 148 0.42 -17.02 -23.17
C GLU A 148 -1.08 -17.26 -23.11
N THR A 149 -1.83 -16.71 -24.07
CA THR A 149 -3.29 -16.85 -24.15
C THR A 149 -3.73 -17.72 -25.31
N THR A 150 -4.86 -18.38 -25.16
CA THR A 150 -5.49 -19.20 -26.21
C THR A 150 -6.99 -18.96 -26.20
N PRO A 151 -7.64 -18.71 -27.36
CA PRO A 151 -7.04 -18.40 -28.66
C PRO A 151 -6.12 -17.17 -28.66
N ALA A 152 -5.07 -17.20 -29.50
CA ALA A 152 -4.15 -16.07 -29.64
C ALA A 152 -4.87 -14.85 -30.25
N GLY A 153 -4.49 -13.64 -29.81
CA GLY A 153 -5.03 -12.38 -30.33
C GLY A 153 -6.38 -11.95 -29.73
N LEU A 154 -6.95 -12.71 -28.79
CA LEU A 154 -8.16 -12.29 -28.05
C LEU A 154 -7.88 -11.18 -27.03
N LEU A 155 -6.69 -11.16 -26.44
CA LEU A 155 -6.23 -10.10 -25.53
C LEU A 155 -5.06 -9.35 -26.16
N THR A 156 -5.03 -8.02 -25.99
CA THR A 156 -3.94 -7.14 -26.43
C THR A 156 -2.77 -7.10 -25.43
N ASN A 157 -2.82 -7.89 -24.35
CA ASN A 157 -1.81 -7.84 -23.31
C ASN A 157 -0.42 -8.23 -23.86
N PRO A 158 0.66 -7.55 -23.41
CA PRO A 158 2.00 -7.91 -23.81
C PRO A 158 2.32 -9.33 -23.33
N PRO A 159 3.09 -10.11 -24.09
CA PRO A 159 3.45 -11.48 -23.71
C PRO A 159 4.33 -11.53 -22.45
N ARG A 160 4.86 -10.38 -22.03
CA ARG A 160 5.72 -10.21 -20.85
C ARG A 160 5.13 -9.16 -19.93
N LEU A 161 4.74 -9.59 -18.74
CA LEU A 161 4.16 -8.77 -17.69
C LEU A 161 5.20 -8.56 -16.58
N ARG A 162 5.10 -7.42 -15.91
CA ARG A 162 5.88 -7.11 -14.71
C ARG A 162 4.90 -6.71 -13.61
N TRP A 163 5.03 -7.35 -12.47
CA TRP A 163 4.21 -7.11 -11.29
C TRP A 163 5.09 -6.60 -10.16
N GLU A 164 4.60 -5.60 -9.43
CA GLU A 164 5.00 -5.36 -8.06
C GLU A 164 3.96 -6.01 -7.16
N VAL A 165 4.40 -6.86 -6.25
CA VAL A 165 3.56 -7.65 -5.35
C VAL A 165 3.86 -7.25 -3.92
N SER A 166 2.83 -6.78 -3.23
CA SER A 166 2.88 -6.45 -1.81
C SER A 166 2.46 -7.64 -0.97
N LEU A 167 3.32 -8.05 -0.05
CA LEU A 167 3.11 -9.19 0.83
C LEU A 167 3.02 -8.72 2.28
N VAL A 168 2.16 -9.39 3.05
CA VAL A 168 2.13 -9.32 4.52
C VAL A 168 2.27 -10.71 5.13
N ARG A 169 2.88 -10.79 6.31
CA ARG A 169 3.08 -12.04 7.03
C ARG A 169 2.02 -12.24 8.09
N GLU A 170 1.07 -13.13 7.82
CA GLU A 170 0.03 -13.51 8.77
C GLU A 170 0.21 -14.95 9.24
N LYS A 171 0.21 -15.18 10.56
CA LYS A 171 0.31 -16.52 11.16
C LYS A 171 1.49 -17.34 10.61
N GLY A 172 2.61 -16.66 10.35
CA GLY A 172 3.85 -17.26 9.83
C GLY A 172 3.89 -17.47 8.32
N ARG A 173 2.83 -17.11 7.57
CA ARG A 173 2.74 -17.28 6.12
C ARG A 173 2.71 -15.93 5.40
N TRP A 174 3.45 -15.81 4.31
CA TRP A 174 3.31 -14.68 3.38
C TRP A 174 2.01 -14.79 2.58
N LEU A 175 1.19 -13.75 2.65
CA LEU A 175 -0.02 -13.56 1.88
C LEU A 175 0.12 -12.28 1.05
N VAL A 176 -0.46 -12.27 -0.14
CA VAL A 176 -0.49 -11.08 -1.00
C VAL A 176 -1.59 -10.16 -0.50
N ASP A 177 -1.22 -8.92 -0.21
CA ASP A 177 -2.15 -7.88 0.21
C ASP A 177 -2.56 -6.96 -0.94
N ASP A 178 -1.66 -6.78 -1.91
CA ASP A 178 -1.91 -6.01 -3.13
C ASP A 178 -0.93 -6.42 -4.25
N PHE A 179 -1.26 -6.09 -5.51
CA PHE A 179 -0.30 -6.14 -6.61
C PHE A 179 -0.70 -5.18 -7.73
N ARG A 180 0.29 -4.69 -8.46
CA ARG A 180 0.07 -3.76 -9.58
C ARG A 180 0.99 -4.05 -10.75
N ALA A 181 0.49 -3.77 -11.96
CA ALA A 181 1.31 -3.83 -13.16
C ALA A 181 2.37 -2.71 -13.08
N VAL A 182 3.62 -3.08 -13.36
CA VAL A 182 4.67 -2.10 -13.60
C VAL A 182 4.60 -1.75 -15.07
N GLU A 183 4.04 -0.59 -15.38
CA GLU A 183 4.13 -0.03 -16.71
C GLU A 183 5.61 0.15 -17.05
N ALA A 184 6.04 -0.40 -18.18
CA ALA A 184 7.32 0.00 -18.73
C ALA A 184 7.15 1.49 -19.03
N ALA A 185 7.81 2.36 -18.27
CA ALA A 185 8.02 3.73 -18.70
C ALA A 185 8.49 3.62 -20.15
N ALA A 186 7.68 4.13 -21.08
CA ALA A 186 8.15 4.32 -22.43
C ALA A 186 9.47 5.06 -22.25
N ALA A 187 10.58 4.40 -22.60
CA ALA A 187 11.83 5.09 -22.78
C ALA A 187 11.47 6.21 -23.76
N THR A 188 11.31 7.39 -23.21
CA THR A 188 11.18 8.59 -24.01
C THR A 188 12.57 8.66 -24.58
N ASP A 189 12.70 8.24 -25.83
CA ASP A 189 13.86 8.49 -26.65
C ASP A 189 13.97 10.02 -26.75
N GLU A 190 14.46 10.66 -25.69
CA GLU A 190 15.17 11.91 -25.78
C GLU A 190 16.54 11.55 -26.38
N ALA A 191 16.49 11.17 -27.65
CA ALA A 191 17.58 11.44 -28.55
C ALA A 191 17.71 12.96 -28.58
N GLY A 192 18.59 13.47 -27.72
CA GLY A 192 19.14 14.80 -27.88
C GLY A 192 19.71 14.88 -29.29
N ASP A 193 19.12 15.76 -30.10
CA ASP A 193 19.80 16.34 -31.24
C ASP A 193 21.09 16.97 -30.73
N GLU A 194 22.23 16.41 -31.10
CA GLU A 194 23.51 17.12 -31.25
C GLU A 194 24.08 16.86 -32.64
#